data_AF-D8UUL3-F1
#
_entry.id   AF-D8UUL3-F1
#
_cell.length_a   1.000
_cell.length_b   1.000
_cell.length_c   1.000
_cell.angle_alpha   90.00
_cell.angle_beta   90.00
_cell.angle_gamma   90.00
#
_symmetry.space_group_name_H-M   'P 1'
#
loop_
_entity.id
_entity.type
_entity.pdbx_description
1 polymer ?
#
loop_
_entity_poly.entity_id
_entity_poly.type
_entity_poly.pdbx_seq_one_letter_code
_entity_poly.pdbx_strand_id
1 'polypeptide(L)'
;MDARFEDVAPVASAYDTSPRKNEISRLIRKFYFGDRHIDNDTTTSVVNMLTDGWFLQGADPAVSLHALRGPAPVFYYHFTYRGSVSFITLFGNATESHGVSHGDDLIYLFPSESISPGTKLTAKDERVVDIMTTVWTNFARTGNPNLSPDNAVQWRPVSSSHDKEYVQIDSEGLTPKKGLLEERANFWNSLPLKSSHSGSATSEL
;
A
#
# COMPACT_ATOMS: atom_id res chain seq x y z
N MET A 1 14.14 -17.27 -10.63
CA MET A 1 14.28 -16.25 -9.57
C MET A 1 15.00 -16.82 -8.35
N ASP A 2 14.63 -18.03 -7.92
CA ASP A 2 15.11 -18.67 -6.69
C ASP A 2 16.64 -18.66 -6.50
N ALA A 3 17.42 -19.21 -7.44
CA ALA A 3 18.88 -19.28 -7.33
C ALA A 3 19.62 -17.93 -7.42
N ARG A 4 18.93 -16.86 -7.85
CA ARG A 4 19.51 -15.52 -8.07
C ARG A 4 18.84 -14.45 -7.20
N PHE A 5 18.19 -14.86 -6.12
CA PHE A 5 17.41 -13.95 -5.30
C PHE A 5 18.25 -12.77 -4.76
N GLU A 6 19.47 -13.05 -4.26
CA GLU A 6 20.38 -12.00 -3.75
C GLU A 6 20.88 -11.03 -4.84
N ASP A 7 20.81 -11.40 -6.13
CA ASP A 7 21.14 -10.49 -7.24
C ASP A 7 19.94 -9.63 -7.68
N VAL A 8 18.75 -10.26 -7.70
CA VAL A 8 17.55 -9.67 -8.30
C VAL A 8 16.78 -8.82 -7.30
N ALA A 9 16.61 -9.30 -6.06
CA ALA A 9 15.80 -8.62 -5.06
C ALA A 9 16.29 -7.20 -4.72
N PRO A 10 17.60 -6.91 -4.63
CA PRO A 10 18.06 -5.54 -4.38
C PRO A 10 17.64 -4.55 -5.46
N VAL A 11 17.74 -4.94 -6.74
CA VAL A 11 17.33 -4.10 -7.86
C VAL A 11 15.81 -4.00 -7.91
N ALA A 12 15.12 -5.13 -7.76
CA ALA A 12 13.66 -5.22 -7.84
C ALA A 12 12.93 -4.48 -6.70
N SER A 13 13.60 -4.16 -5.59
CA SER A 13 13.02 -3.39 -4.47
C SER A 13 13.86 -2.18 -4.08
N ALA A 14 14.67 -1.66 -5.02
CA ALA A 14 15.41 -0.40 -4.90
C ALA A 14 16.32 -0.24 -3.66
N TYR A 15 16.98 -1.33 -3.23
CA TYR A 15 18.00 -1.31 -2.17
C TYR A 15 19.38 -1.80 -2.64
N ASP A 16 19.60 -1.88 -3.96
CA ASP A 16 20.84 -2.32 -4.61
C ASP A 16 22.07 -1.47 -4.27
N THR A 17 21.85 -0.22 -3.85
CA THR A 17 22.89 0.71 -3.37
C THR A 17 23.27 0.49 -1.90
N SER A 18 22.54 -0.34 -1.14
CA SER A 18 22.86 -0.62 0.25
C SER A 18 24.12 -1.49 0.37
N PRO A 19 25.08 -1.16 1.26
CA PRO A 19 26.23 -2.02 1.53
C PRO A 19 25.82 -3.35 2.19
N ARG A 20 24.60 -3.43 2.73
CA ARG A 20 24.03 -4.62 3.40
C ARG A 20 23.05 -5.39 2.51
N LYS A 21 23.03 -5.14 1.20
CA LYS A 21 22.06 -5.74 0.26
C LYS A 21 21.93 -7.26 0.38
N ASN A 22 23.03 -8.01 0.50
CA ASN A 22 22.97 -9.47 0.62
C ASN A 22 22.32 -9.93 1.94
N GLU A 23 22.58 -9.23 3.04
CA GLU A 23 21.94 -9.50 4.33
C GLU A 23 20.44 -9.19 4.26
N ILE A 24 20.08 -8.03 3.70
CA ILE A 24 18.69 -7.61 3.48
C ILE A 24 17.95 -8.64 2.62
N SER A 25 18.55 -9.08 1.51
CA SER A 25 17.98 -10.12 0.65
C SER A 25 17.74 -11.43 1.40
N ARG A 26 18.65 -11.88 2.27
CA ARG A 26 18.43 -13.09 3.07
C ARG A 26 17.28 -12.95 4.05
N LEU A 27 17.17 -11.80 4.71
CA LEU A 27 16.07 -11.49 5.63
C LEU A 27 14.72 -11.49 4.88
N ILE A 28 14.64 -10.80 3.74
CA ILE A 28 13.44 -10.76 2.89
C ILE A 28 13.09 -12.18 2.40
N ARG A 29 14.07 -12.93 1.91
CA ARG A 29 13.85 -14.30 1.44
C ARG A 29 13.24 -15.17 2.53
N LYS A 30 13.85 -15.14 3.72
CA LYS A 30 13.37 -15.91 4.87
C LYS A 30 11.96 -15.51 5.29
N PHE A 31 11.66 -14.21 5.31
CA PHE A 31 10.36 -13.71 5.74
C PHE A 31 9.21 -14.12 4.80
N TYR A 32 9.38 -13.98 3.48
CA TYR A 32 8.30 -14.26 2.51
C TYR A 32 8.24 -15.71 2.03
N PHE A 33 9.39 -16.38 1.92
CA PHE A 33 9.47 -17.70 1.29
C PHE A 33 9.88 -18.79 2.28
N GLY A 34 10.59 -18.46 3.36
CA GLY A 34 11.18 -19.45 4.25
C GLY A 34 12.10 -20.37 3.45
N ASP A 35 11.85 -21.68 3.53
CA ASP A 35 12.56 -22.70 2.77
C ASP A 35 11.87 -23.07 1.43
N ARG A 36 10.74 -22.42 1.09
CA ARG A 36 10.00 -22.70 -0.15
C ARG A 36 10.74 -22.15 -1.37
N HIS A 37 10.62 -22.88 -2.48
CA HIS A 37 11.09 -22.42 -3.79
C HIS A 37 10.24 -21.27 -4.31
N ILE A 38 10.86 -20.34 -5.04
CA ILE A 38 10.14 -19.30 -5.78
C ILE A 38 9.68 -19.87 -7.12
N ASP A 39 8.42 -20.27 -7.14
CA ASP A 39 7.68 -20.80 -8.29
C ASP A 39 6.24 -20.25 -8.33
N ASN A 40 5.39 -20.82 -9.20
CA ASN A 40 4.00 -20.38 -9.39
C ASN A 40 3.16 -20.46 -8.11
N ASP A 41 3.44 -21.41 -7.19
CA ASP A 41 2.70 -21.57 -5.94
C ASP A 41 3.05 -20.47 -4.93
N THR A 42 4.16 -19.77 -5.13
CA THR A 42 4.60 -18.65 -4.29
C THR A 42 4.35 -17.27 -4.88
N THR A 43 3.58 -17.18 -5.97
CA THR A 43 3.28 -15.91 -6.66
C THR A 43 2.76 -14.82 -5.71
N THR A 44 1.81 -15.14 -4.83
CA THR A 44 1.29 -14.19 -3.82
C THR A 44 2.39 -13.69 -2.87
N SER A 45 3.39 -14.52 -2.56
CA SER A 45 4.52 -14.12 -1.70
C SER A 45 5.43 -13.13 -2.43
N VAL A 46 5.63 -13.31 -3.74
CA VAL A 46 6.34 -12.33 -4.59
C VAL A 46 5.56 -11.01 -4.65
N VAL A 47 4.24 -11.07 -4.89
CA VAL A 47 3.37 -9.88 -4.94
C VAL A 47 3.40 -9.12 -3.62
N ASN A 48 3.29 -9.82 -2.49
CA ASN A 48 3.36 -9.22 -1.16
C ASN A 48 4.73 -8.57 -0.92
N MET A 49 5.83 -9.27 -1.21
CA MET A 49 7.19 -8.73 -1.08
C MET A 49 7.37 -7.43 -1.87
N LEU A 50 6.95 -7.42 -3.14
CA LEU A 50 7.08 -6.23 -3.99
C LEU A 50 6.16 -5.10 -3.54
N THR A 51 4.91 -5.40 -3.18
CA THR A 51 3.96 -4.42 -2.62
C THR A 51 4.54 -3.74 -1.39
N ASP A 52 5.12 -4.54 -0.50
CA ASP A 52 5.61 -4.03 0.78
C ASP A 52 6.88 -3.18 0.58
N GLY A 53 7.79 -3.61 -0.30
CA GLY A 53 9.02 -2.86 -0.60
C GLY A 53 8.81 -1.57 -1.38
N TRP A 54 7.87 -1.54 -2.34
CA TRP A 54 7.63 -0.35 -3.17
C TRP A 54 6.66 0.66 -2.54
N PHE A 55 5.67 0.18 -1.79
CA PHE A 55 4.57 1.03 -1.32
C PHE A 55 4.46 1.07 0.20
N LEU A 56 4.38 -0.09 0.87
CA LEU A 56 4.14 -0.12 2.32
C LEU A 56 5.29 0.51 3.12
N GLN A 57 6.54 0.20 2.74
CA GLN A 57 7.76 0.69 3.40
C GLN A 57 7.91 2.22 3.33
N GLY A 58 7.31 2.87 2.32
CA GLY A 58 7.21 4.32 2.25
C GLY A 58 5.98 4.86 2.99
N ALA A 59 4.81 4.27 2.74
CA ALA A 59 3.53 4.79 3.20
C ALA A 59 3.36 4.71 4.74
N ASP A 60 3.63 3.55 5.35
CA ASP A 60 3.35 3.33 6.78
C ASP A 60 4.21 4.23 7.71
N PRO A 61 5.54 4.39 7.47
CA PRO A 61 6.33 5.36 8.23
C PRO A 61 5.93 6.80 7.96
N ALA A 62 5.58 7.16 6.71
CA ALA A 62 5.15 8.50 6.37
C ALA A 62 3.87 8.89 7.12
N VAL A 63 2.88 7.99 7.16
CA VAL A 63 1.65 8.20 7.95
C VAL A 63 1.99 8.50 9.42
N SER A 64 2.88 7.72 10.03
CA SER A 64 3.32 7.96 11.43
C SER A 64 3.98 9.33 11.59
N LEU A 65 4.90 9.67 10.69
CA LEU A 65 5.67 10.91 10.76
C LEU A 65 4.75 12.11 10.63
N HIS A 66 3.84 12.10 9.66
CA HIS A 66 2.89 13.18 9.44
C HIS A 66 1.85 13.27 10.57
N ALA A 67 1.35 12.15 11.10
CA ALA A 67 0.37 12.16 12.18
C ALA A 67 0.95 12.69 13.50
N LEU A 68 2.21 12.34 13.82
CA LEU A 68 2.83 12.71 15.10
C LEU A 68 3.56 14.05 15.08
N ARG A 69 3.99 14.52 13.91
CA ARG A 69 4.82 15.74 13.77
C ARG A 69 4.16 16.83 12.94
N GLY A 70 3.17 16.47 12.13
CA GLY A 70 2.44 17.41 11.28
C GLY A 70 1.37 18.18 12.06
N PRO A 71 0.97 19.35 11.57
CA PRO A 71 -0.08 20.17 12.19
C PRO A 71 -1.51 19.71 11.81
N ALA A 72 -1.65 18.82 10.82
CA ALA A 72 -2.93 18.43 10.24
C ALA A 72 -3.26 16.95 10.54
N PRO A 73 -4.54 16.59 10.68
CA PRO A 73 -4.96 15.20 10.79
C PRO A 73 -4.55 14.38 9.56
N VAL A 74 -4.10 13.15 9.79
CA VAL A 74 -3.75 12.20 8.72
C VAL A 74 -4.80 11.10 8.64
N PHE A 75 -5.30 10.81 7.44
CA PHE A 75 -6.26 9.73 7.19
C PHE A 75 -5.61 8.66 6.32
N TYR A 76 -5.69 7.40 6.76
CA TYR A 76 -5.07 6.27 6.09
C TYR A 76 -6.12 5.30 5.55
N TYR A 77 -5.94 4.80 4.32
CA TYR A 77 -6.85 3.82 3.71
C TYR A 77 -6.12 2.62 3.13
N HIS A 78 -6.87 1.53 2.98
CA HIS A 78 -6.49 0.33 2.25
C HIS A 78 -7.62 -0.05 1.30
N PHE A 79 -7.41 0.10 0.00
CA PHE A 79 -8.39 -0.22 -1.02
C PHE A 79 -8.34 -1.71 -1.37
N THR A 80 -9.46 -2.42 -1.21
CA THR A 80 -9.51 -3.89 -1.34
C THR A 80 -10.57 -4.38 -2.33
N TYR A 81 -11.20 -3.49 -3.09
CA TYR A 81 -12.17 -3.87 -4.09
C TYR A 81 -11.52 -4.14 -5.45
N ARG A 82 -11.70 -5.37 -5.94
CA ARG A 82 -11.42 -5.72 -7.33
C ARG A 82 -12.74 -5.68 -8.10
N GLY A 83 -12.92 -4.66 -8.94
CA GLY A 83 -14.12 -4.58 -9.76
C GLY A 83 -13.99 -5.20 -11.13
N SER A 84 -14.95 -4.88 -12.00
CA SER A 84 -15.04 -5.43 -13.36
C SER A 84 -13.92 -4.97 -14.29
N VAL A 85 -13.35 -3.79 -14.00
CA VAL A 85 -12.17 -3.23 -14.67
C VAL A 85 -11.00 -3.27 -13.69
N SER A 86 -9.85 -3.75 -14.13
CA SER A 86 -8.60 -3.75 -13.36
C SER A 86 -7.42 -3.66 -14.30
N PHE A 87 -6.39 -2.93 -13.89
CA PHE A 87 -5.15 -2.79 -14.65
C PHE A 87 -4.40 -4.11 -14.81
N ILE A 88 -4.62 -5.10 -13.93
CA ILE A 88 -4.03 -6.44 -14.15
C ILE A 88 -4.64 -7.13 -15.37
N THR A 89 -5.90 -6.87 -15.68
CA THR A 89 -6.57 -7.42 -16.87
C THR A 89 -6.11 -6.70 -18.13
N LEU A 90 -5.82 -5.39 -18.04
CA LEU A 90 -5.39 -4.56 -19.16
C LEU A 90 -3.91 -4.75 -19.53
N PHE A 91 -3.03 -4.93 -18.53
CA PHE A 91 -1.58 -4.93 -18.73
C PHE A 91 -0.88 -6.20 -18.21
N GLY A 92 -1.60 -7.08 -17.51
CA GLY A 92 -1.10 -8.33 -16.96
C GLY A 92 -1.73 -9.55 -17.62
N ASN A 93 -1.70 -10.68 -16.89
CA ASN A 93 -2.36 -11.90 -17.35
C ASN A 93 -3.84 -11.87 -16.97
N ALA A 94 -4.71 -11.72 -17.96
CA ALA A 94 -6.16 -11.59 -17.77
C ALA A 94 -6.83 -12.80 -17.08
N THR A 95 -6.19 -13.97 -17.06
CA THR A 95 -6.74 -15.19 -16.45
C THR A 95 -6.34 -15.40 -14.99
N GLU A 96 -5.38 -14.64 -14.47
CA GLU A 96 -4.92 -14.76 -13.09
C GLU A 96 -5.35 -13.57 -12.24
N SER A 97 -6.19 -13.84 -11.22
CA SER A 97 -6.63 -12.82 -10.28
C SER A 97 -5.72 -12.80 -9.05
N HIS A 98 -4.76 -11.88 -9.01
CA HIS A 98 -3.86 -11.66 -7.86
C HIS A 98 -4.38 -10.59 -6.89
N GLY A 99 -5.66 -10.21 -6.98
CA GLY A 99 -6.29 -9.21 -6.12
C GLY A 99 -6.41 -7.83 -6.78
N VAL A 100 -6.14 -6.78 -6.01
CA VAL A 100 -6.19 -5.38 -6.45
C VAL A 100 -4.80 -4.95 -6.92
N SER A 101 -4.70 -4.37 -8.11
CA SER A 101 -3.44 -3.90 -8.69
C SER A 101 -3.18 -2.43 -8.36
N HIS A 102 -1.92 -2.02 -8.54
CA HIS A 102 -1.56 -0.60 -8.48
C HIS A 102 -2.37 0.22 -9.50
N GLY A 103 -2.99 1.30 -9.01
CA GLY A 103 -3.81 2.22 -9.80
C GLY A 103 -5.29 1.81 -9.93
N ASP A 104 -5.69 0.60 -9.50
CA ASP A 104 -7.09 0.16 -9.64
C ASP A 104 -8.07 1.09 -8.91
N ASP A 105 -7.64 1.72 -7.80
CA ASP A 105 -8.44 2.71 -7.06
C ASP A 105 -8.73 3.98 -7.89
N LEU A 106 -7.82 4.38 -8.78
CA LEU A 106 -7.99 5.55 -9.64
C LEU A 106 -9.11 5.37 -10.66
N ILE A 107 -9.42 4.13 -11.06
CA ILE A 107 -10.52 3.84 -11.99
C ILE A 107 -11.86 4.35 -11.41
N TYR A 108 -12.01 4.28 -10.09
CA TYR A 108 -13.23 4.69 -9.38
C TYR A 108 -13.27 6.18 -9.01
N LEU A 109 -12.16 6.90 -9.21
CA LEU A 109 -12.10 8.36 -9.07
C LEU A 109 -12.21 9.07 -10.42
N PHE A 110 -11.61 8.48 -11.46
CA PHE A 110 -11.48 9.07 -12.79
C PHE A 110 -11.87 8.04 -13.87
N PRO A 111 -13.17 7.69 -13.97
CA PRO A 111 -13.63 6.79 -15.00
C PRO A 111 -13.29 7.37 -16.39
N SER A 112 -12.62 6.58 -17.23
CA SER A 112 -12.14 7.02 -18.54
C SER A 112 -12.42 5.95 -19.59
N GLU A 113 -13.08 6.36 -20.68
CA GLU A 113 -13.25 5.55 -21.89
C GLU A 113 -11.91 5.11 -22.49
N SER A 114 -10.81 5.81 -22.22
CA SER A 114 -9.47 5.38 -22.67
C SER A 114 -8.91 4.21 -21.85
N ILE A 115 -9.35 4.05 -20.60
CA ILE A 115 -8.90 2.98 -19.70
C ILE A 115 -9.79 1.74 -19.88
N SER A 116 -11.10 1.93 -20.06
CA SER A 116 -12.05 0.83 -20.24
C SER A 116 -13.11 1.14 -21.30
N PRO A 117 -12.73 1.18 -22.60
CA PRO A 117 -13.65 1.56 -23.67
C PRO A 117 -14.87 0.66 -23.72
N GLY A 118 -16.07 1.24 -23.66
CA GLY A 118 -17.33 0.50 -23.75
C GLY A 118 -17.59 -0.49 -22.61
N THR A 119 -16.83 -0.42 -21.51
CA THR A 119 -17.08 -1.28 -20.34
C THR A 119 -18.17 -0.68 -19.48
N LYS A 120 -19.27 -1.42 -19.32
CA LYS A 120 -20.35 -1.04 -18.42
C LYS A 120 -19.98 -1.42 -16.99
N LEU A 121 -19.89 -0.42 -16.12
CA LEU A 121 -19.72 -0.63 -14.68
C LEU A 121 -20.86 -1.49 -14.12
N THR A 122 -20.52 -2.40 -13.22
CA THR A 122 -21.51 -3.16 -12.45
C THR A 122 -22.10 -2.30 -11.34
N ALA A 123 -23.24 -2.70 -10.76
CA ALA A 123 -23.81 -2.00 -9.61
C ALA A 123 -22.85 -1.90 -8.40
N LYS A 124 -21.92 -2.87 -8.26
CA LYS A 124 -20.88 -2.81 -7.22
C LYS A 124 -19.80 -1.78 -7.57
N ASP A 125 -19.42 -1.69 -8.85
CA ASP A 125 -18.47 -0.68 -9.31
C ASP A 125 -19.03 0.73 -9.13
N GLU A 126 -20.28 0.96 -9.54
CA GLU A 126 -20.96 2.25 -9.36
C GLU A 126 -21.02 2.66 -7.88
N ARG A 127 -21.31 1.72 -6.98
CA ARG A 127 -21.28 1.99 -5.54
C ARG A 127 -19.88 2.39 -5.06
N VAL A 128 -18.83 1.76 -5.56
CA VAL A 128 -17.45 2.12 -5.19
C VAL A 128 -17.07 3.48 -5.79
N VAL A 129 -17.52 3.81 -7.00
CA VAL A 129 -17.40 5.18 -7.54
C VAL A 129 -18.04 6.19 -6.59
N ASP A 130 -19.26 5.93 -6.12
CA ASP A 130 -19.94 6.83 -5.19
C ASP A 130 -19.16 6.98 -3.87
N ILE A 131 -18.66 5.88 -3.29
CA ILE A 131 -17.87 5.90 -2.05
C ILE A 131 -16.59 6.73 -2.26
N MET A 132 -15.82 6.42 -3.30
CA MET A 132 -14.53 7.05 -3.60
C MET A 132 -14.70 8.54 -3.93
N THR A 133 -15.60 8.89 -4.86
CA THR A 133 -15.82 10.30 -5.18
C THR A 133 -16.34 11.09 -3.97
N THR A 134 -17.18 10.49 -3.13
CA THR A 134 -17.70 11.15 -1.92
C THR A 134 -16.59 11.44 -0.90
N VAL A 135 -15.80 10.45 -0.48
CA VAL A 135 -14.83 10.69 0.60
C VAL A 135 -13.65 11.55 0.15
N TRP A 136 -13.26 11.48 -1.13
CA TRP A 136 -12.23 12.36 -1.70
C TRP A 136 -12.74 13.81 -1.83
N THR A 137 -13.97 14.03 -2.29
CA THR A 137 -14.53 15.40 -2.41
C THR A 137 -14.82 16.03 -1.05
N ASN A 138 -15.24 15.25 -0.05
CA ASN A 138 -15.36 15.73 1.33
C ASN A 138 -13.99 16.18 1.87
N PHE A 139 -12.97 15.33 1.73
CA PHE A 139 -11.61 15.68 2.16
C PHE A 139 -11.09 16.93 1.46
N ALA A 140 -11.29 17.07 0.15
CA ALA A 140 -10.89 18.25 -0.59
C ALA A 140 -11.60 19.54 -0.12
N ARG A 141 -12.86 19.44 0.30
CA ARG A 141 -13.67 20.59 0.76
C ARG A 141 -13.39 20.99 2.21
N THR A 142 -13.13 20.03 3.09
CA THR A 142 -13.13 20.27 4.55
C THR A 142 -11.86 19.81 5.28
N GLY A 143 -10.97 19.09 4.60
CA GLY A 143 -9.86 18.39 5.24
C GLY A 143 -10.29 17.14 6.03
N ASN A 144 -11.54 16.70 5.91
CA ASN A 144 -12.09 15.54 6.61
C ASN A 144 -12.94 14.68 5.63
N PRO A 145 -12.65 13.38 5.48
CA PRO A 145 -13.38 12.52 4.53
C PRO A 145 -14.83 12.21 4.94
N ASN A 146 -15.22 12.48 6.19
CA ASN A 146 -16.56 12.19 6.70
C ASN A 146 -17.60 13.21 6.19
N LEU A 147 -18.79 12.73 5.77
CA LEU A 147 -19.93 13.55 5.31
C LEU A 147 -20.49 14.45 6.42
N SER A 148 -20.59 13.88 7.63
CA SER A 148 -21.20 14.50 8.82
C SER A 148 -20.61 13.88 10.09
N PRO A 149 -20.56 14.61 11.22
CA PRO A 149 -20.23 14.03 12.53
C PRO A 149 -21.11 12.83 12.91
N ASP A 150 -22.31 12.70 12.34
CA ASP A 150 -23.29 11.66 12.66
C ASP A 150 -23.21 10.43 11.74
N ASN A 151 -22.21 10.33 10.88
CA ASN A 151 -22.06 9.16 10.01
C ASN A 151 -21.97 7.87 10.83
N ALA A 152 -22.70 6.84 10.39
CA ALA A 152 -22.69 5.51 10.98
C ALA A 152 -21.27 4.90 11.01
N VAL A 153 -20.45 5.23 10.00
CA VAL A 153 -19.03 4.90 9.96
C VAL A 153 -18.20 6.17 10.04
N GLN A 154 -17.32 6.21 11.04
CA GLN A 154 -16.39 7.32 11.26
C GLN A 154 -14.99 6.92 10.82
N TRP A 155 -14.48 7.59 9.80
CA TRP A 155 -13.07 7.53 9.43
C TRP A 155 -12.28 8.43 10.38
N ARG A 156 -11.67 7.83 11.40
CA ARG A 156 -10.87 8.57 12.39
C ARG A 156 -9.47 8.84 11.84
N PRO A 157 -8.89 10.01 12.12
CA PRO A 157 -7.49 10.27 11.78
C PRO A 157 -6.57 9.36 12.61
N VAL A 158 -5.38 9.09 12.07
CA VAL A 158 -4.35 8.33 12.74
C VAL A 158 -3.88 9.07 13.97
N SER A 159 -3.94 8.41 15.13
CA SER A 159 -3.62 9.00 16.42
C SER A 159 -2.35 8.43 17.06
N SER A 160 -1.85 7.31 16.54
CA SER A 160 -0.73 6.55 17.09
C SER A 160 0.21 6.06 15.98
N SER A 161 1.50 5.88 16.29
CA SER A 161 2.46 5.22 15.40
C SER A 161 2.33 3.69 15.39
N HIS A 162 1.71 3.13 16.42
CA HIS A 162 1.42 1.70 16.58
C HIS A 162 -0.09 1.46 16.46
N ASP A 163 -0.52 0.31 15.93
CA ASP A 163 -1.95 0.00 15.81
C ASP A 163 -2.74 1.14 15.11
N LYS A 164 -2.18 1.65 14.01
CA LYS A 164 -2.66 2.86 13.31
C LYS A 164 -4.07 2.66 12.80
N GLU A 165 -4.94 3.65 13.01
CA GLU A 165 -6.27 3.67 12.40
C GLU A 165 -6.16 3.73 10.88
N TYR A 166 -6.95 2.92 10.20
CA TYR A 166 -7.15 3.04 8.75
C TYR A 166 -8.57 2.64 8.38
N VAL A 167 -8.97 2.96 7.15
CA VAL A 167 -10.24 2.49 6.60
C VAL A 167 -9.97 1.54 5.44
N GLN A 168 -10.52 0.33 5.55
CA GLN A 168 -10.65 -0.54 4.39
C GLN A 168 -11.81 -0.03 3.52
N ILE A 169 -11.57 0.08 2.22
CA ILE A 169 -12.59 0.50 1.24
C ILE A 169 -12.87 -0.68 0.31
N ASP A 170 -14.13 -1.12 0.28
CA ASP A 170 -14.63 -2.06 -0.71
C ASP A 170 -16.09 -1.82 -1.13
N SER A 171 -16.70 -2.74 -1.87
CA SER A 171 -18.09 -2.62 -2.34
C SER A 171 -19.15 -2.70 -1.24
N GLU A 172 -18.79 -3.13 -0.03
CA GLU A 172 -19.69 -3.11 1.13
C GLU A 172 -19.59 -1.79 1.89
N GLY A 173 -18.57 -0.96 1.62
CA GLY A 173 -18.44 0.39 2.14
C GLY A 173 -17.09 0.68 2.77
N LEU A 174 -17.12 1.54 3.78
CA LEU A 174 -15.97 1.91 4.59
C LEU A 174 -15.96 1.05 5.85
N THR A 175 -14.85 0.36 6.12
CA THR A 175 -14.67 -0.43 7.34
C THR A 175 -13.47 0.08 8.12
N PRO A 176 -13.66 0.80 9.25
CA PRO A 176 -12.57 1.21 10.12
C PRO A 176 -11.87 -0.01 10.71
N LYS A 177 -10.54 0.00 10.66
CA LYS A 177 -9.65 -1.05 11.14
C LYS A 177 -8.41 -0.42 11.76
N LYS A 178 -7.54 -1.26 12.32
CA LYS A 178 -6.26 -0.84 12.84
C LYS A 178 -5.15 -1.80 12.49
N GLY A 179 -3.91 -1.31 12.51
CA GLY A 179 -2.72 -2.13 12.27
C GLY A 179 -2.63 -2.65 10.84
N LEU A 180 -2.66 -1.74 9.85
CA LEU A 180 -2.58 -2.14 8.44
C LEU A 180 -1.30 -2.93 8.17
N LEU A 181 -1.44 -4.24 7.96
CA LEU A 181 -0.35 -5.14 7.59
C LEU A 181 0.84 -5.05 8.57
N GLU A 182 0.54 -4.90 9.86
CA GLU A 182 1.51 -4.47 10.88
C GLU A 182 2.76 -5.37 10.95
N GLU A 183 2.62 -6.69 10.85
CA GLU A 183 3.76 -7.62 10.82
C GLU A 183 4.72 -7.31 9.66
N ARG A 184 4.18 -7.07 8.46
CA ARG A 184 4.95 -6.79 7.25
C ARG A 184 5.57 -5.40 7.30
N ALA A 185 4.80 -4.40 7.75
CA ALA A 185 5.31 -3.05 7.95
C ALA A 185 6.48 -3.05 8.96
N ASN A 186 6.32 -3.71 10.11
CA ASN A 186 7.35 -3.82 11.13
C ASN A 186 8.60 -4.55 10.61
N PHE A 187 8.42 -5.63 9.84
CA PHE A 187 9.53 -6.32 9.20
C PHE A 187 10.33 -5.37 8.31
N TRP A 188 9.70 -4.66 7.37
CA TRP A 188 10.40 -3.73 6.48
C TRP A 188 11.05 -2.57 7.22
N ASN A 189 10.41 -2.06 8.27
CA ASN A 189 10.97 -0.99 9.11
C ASN A 189 12.19 -1.44 9.92
N SER A 190 12.33 -2.75 10.17
CA SER A 190 13.51 -3.31 10.86
C SER A 190 14.72 -3.51 9.95
N LEU A 191 14.53 -3.46 8.62
CA LEU A 191 15.60 -3.72 7.67
C LEU A 191 16.62 -2.57 7.65
N PRO A 192 17.93 -2.88 7.55
CA PRO A 192 18.99 -1.88 7.53
C PRO A 192 19.16 -1.25 6.13
N LEU A 193 18.09 -0.65 5.60
CA LEU A 193 18.02 -0.14 4.23
C LEU A 193 18.90 1.11 3.99
N LYS A 194 19.09 1.94 5.01
CA LYS A 194 19.96 3.13 4.91
C LYS A 194 21.41 2.73 5.10
N SER A 195 22.30 3.29 4.28
CA SER A 195 23.72 3.38 4.63
C SER A 195 23.83 4.24 5.90
N SER A 196 24.52 3.74 6.93
CA SER A 196 24.88 4.53 8.09
C SER A 196 25.83 5.64 7.65
N HIS A 197 25.30 6.75 7.16
CA HIS A 197 26.03 7.99 7.17
C HIS A 197 26.01 8.45 8.63
N SER A 198 27.10 8.17 9.33
CA SER A 198 27.49 8.91 10.52
C SER A 198 27.55 10.38 10.12
N GLY A 199 26.42 11.08 10.23
CA GLY A 199 26.42 12.53 10.30
C GLY A 199 27.17 12.87 11.58
N SER A 200 28.48 13.11 11.47
CA SER A 200 29.20 13.89 12.46
C SER A 200 28.52 15.26 12.46
N ALA A 201 27.58 15.45 13.39
CA ALA A 201 27.21 16.77 13.82
C ALA A 201 28.48 17.37 14.42
N THR A 202 29.26 18.07 13.60
CA THR A 202 30.22 19.05 14.10
C THR A 202 29.37 20.13 14.76
N SER A 203 29.25 20.01 16.08
CA SER A 203 28.96 21.13 16.94
C SER A 203 30.14 22.08 16.84
N GLU A 204 29.97 23.23 16.21
CA GLU A 204 30.74 24.41 16.58
C GLU A 204 29.77 25.58 16.74
N LEU A 205 29.87 26.15 17.94
CA LEU A 205 29.38 27.47 18.35
C LEU A 205 30.20 28.56 17.67
#